data_AF-A0A8J4CLH1-F1
#
_entry.id   AF-A0A8J4CLH1-F1
#
_cell.length_a   1.000
_cell.length_b   1.000
_cell.length_c   1.000
_cell.angle_alpha   90.00
_cell.angle_beta   90.00
_cell.angle_gamma   90.00
#
_symmetry.space_group_name_H-M   'P 1'
#
loop_
_entity.id
_entity.type
_entity.pdbx_description
1 polymer ?
#
loop_
_entity_poly.entity_id
_entity_poly.type
_entity_poly.pdbx_seq_one_letter_code
_entity_poly.pdbx_strand_id
1 'polypeptide(L)'
;QLEAKGVPTSEQVSRRKLGFLNLLAAAGIGGPLLPVGSVLPHLLVGAADSAELVARRAEELLKRSAALDPNRPAANLDDQDLVRQLLRLFHGGAVELFFDGAVGRSGDGNDGGGAPTTAAAQPADQVATPAGPALRSRLATVFCRSITFANTFPASLLTIQ
;
A
#
# COMPACT_ATOMS: atom_id res chain seq x y z
N GLN A 1 -35.11 -3.21 -6.34
CA GLN A 1 -34.42 -3.14 -7.65
C GLN A 1 -33.02 -3.72 -7.46
N LEU A 2 -32.85 -5.02 -7.74
CA LEU A 2 -31.52 -5.65 -7.80
C LEU A 2 -31.07 -5.57 -9.26
N GLU A 3 -30.11 -4.70 -9.57
CA GLU A 3 -29.51 -4.64 -10.90
C GLU A 3 -28.63 -5.88 -11.15
N ALA A 4 -28.72 -6.40 -12.37
CA ALA A 4 -27.95 -7.55 -12.85
C ALA A 4 -26.43 -7.30 -12.70
N LYS A 5 -25.72 -8.27 -12.08
CA LYS A 5 -24.26 -8.27 -11.88
C LYS A 5 -23.51 -8.42 -13.22
N GLY A 6 -23.45 -7.35 -14.00
CA GLY A 6 -22.52 -7.19 -15.12
C GLY A 6 -21.18 -6.60 -14.66
N VAL A 7 -20.12 -6.78 -15.46
CA VAL A 7 -18.82 -6.11 -15.25
C VAL A 7 -19.06 -4.59 -15.31
N PRO A 8 -18.62 -3.81 -14.32
CA PRO A 8 -18.87 -2.37 -14.29
C PRO A 8 -18.16 -1.68 -15.46
N THR A 9 -18.81 -0.67 -16.05
CA THR A 9 -18.20 0.12 -17.11
C THR A 9 -17.04 0.97 -16.57
N SER A 10 -16.10 1.37 -17.44
CA SER A 10 -14.98 2.23 -17.05
C SER A 10 -15.44 3.54 -16.39
N GLU A 11 -16.54 4.12 -16.88
CA GLU A 11 -17.16 5.32 -16.29
C GLU A 11 -17.69 5.05 -14.88
N GLN A 12 -18.41 3.94 -14.68
CA GLN A 12 -18.91 3.54 -13.36
C GLN A 12 -17.77 3.32 -12.36
N VAL A 13 -16.68 2.68 -12.80
CA VAL A 13 -15.47 2.50 -11.98
C VAL A 13 -14.84 3.85 -11.63
N SER A 14 -14.68 4.74 -12.61
CA SER A 14 -14.11 6.08 -12.40
C SER A 14 -14.96 6.91 -11.44
N ARG A 15 -16.29 6.86 -11.57
CA ARG A 15 -17.23 7.54 -10.67
C ARG A 15 -17.13 7.01 -9.23
N ARG A 16 -17.00 5.69 -9.05
CA ARG A 16 -16.82 5.07 -7.73
C ARG A 16 -15.49 5.47 -7.09
N LYS A 17 -14.39 5.45 -7.86
CA LYS A 17 -13.06 5.91 -7.40
C LYS A 17 -13.09 7.38 -6.96
N LEU A 18 -13.71 8.26 -7.74
CA LEU A 18 -13.92 9.66 -7.36
C LEU A 18 -14.77 9.80 -6.09
N GLY A 19 -15.85 9.03 -5.98
CA GLY A 19 -16.68 8.99 -4.78
C GLY A 19 -15.88 8.62 -3.53
N PHE A 20 -15.00 7.62 -3.64
CA PHE A 20 -14.10 7.21 -2.55
C PHE A 20 -13.13 8.33 -2.16
N LEU A 21 -12.47 9.00 -3.12
CA LEU A 21 -11.58 10.13 -2.83
C LEU A 21 -12.32 11.30 -2.15
N ASN A 22 -13.55 11.57 -2.58
CA ASN A 22 -14.38 12.61 -1.97
C ASN A 22 -14.83 12.24 -0.56
N LEU A 23 -15.09 10.96 -0.30
CA LEU A 23 -15.38 10.46 1.04
C LEU A 23 -14.17 10.66 1.97
N LEU A 24 -12.95 10.29 1.54
CA LEU A 24 -11.73 10.54 2.32
C LEU A 24 -11.55 12.03 2.62
N ALA A 25 -11.76 12.89 1.62
CA ALA A 25 -11.69 14.33 1.79
C ALA A 25 -12.70 14.83 2.84
N ALA A 26 -13.95 14.38 2.76
CA ALA A 26 -15.02 14.75 3.69
C ALA A 26 -14.78 14.20 5.11
N ALA A 27 -14.15 13.03 5.23
CA ALA A 27 -13.77 12.44 6.52
C ALA A 27 -12.63 13.18 7.22
N GLY A 28 -11.93 14.09 6.53
CA GLY A 28 -10.89 14.95 7.13
C GLY A 28 -9.52 14.27 7.21
N ILE A 29 -8.85 14.16 6.06
CA ILE A 29 -7.47 13.65 6.00
C ILE A 29 -6.54 14.46 6.90
N GLY A 30 -5.76 13.77 7.73
CA GLY A 30 -4.84 14.37 8.71
C GLY A 30 -5.49 14.69 10.05
N GLY A 31 -6.79 14.43 10.20
CA GLY A 31 -7.48 14.48 11.48
C GLY A 31 -7.20 13.24 12.36
N PRO A 32 -7.67 13.24 13.62
CA PRO A 32 -7.43 12.14 14.58
C PRO A 32 -7.95 10.77 14.11
N LEU A 33 -9.03 10.76 13.33
CA LEU A 33 -9.68 9.54 12.85
C LEU A 33 -9.10 9.04 11.51
N LEU A 34 -8.42 9.91 10.76
CA LEU A 34 -7.89 9.57 9.45
C LEU A 34 -6.46 10.12 9.28
N PRO A 35 -5.47 9.52 9.96
CA PRO A 35 -4.07 9.94 9.86
C PRO A 35 -3.58 9.84 8.42
N VAL A 36 -2.71 10.77 8.01
CA VAL A 36 -2.23 10.86 6.62
C VAL A 36 -1.55 9.58 6.16
N GLY A 37 -0.79 8.90 7.03
CA GLY A 37 -0.16 7.61 6.72
C GLY A 37 -1.15 6.55 6.23
N SER A 38 -2.34 6.47 6.83
CA SER A 38 -3.36 5.47 6.46
C SER A 38 -3.98 5.70 5.07
N VAL A 39 -4.03 6.95 4.61
CA VAL A 39 -4.60 7.31 3.31
C VAL A 39 -3.55 7.47 2.22
N LEU A 40 -2.29 7.68 2.57
CA LEU A 40 -1.21 7.89 1.60
C LEU A 40 -1.14 6.80 0.52
N PRO A 41 -1.22 5.48 0.83
CA PRO A 41 -1.24 4.43 -0.18
C PRO A 41 -2.38 4.61 -1.20
N HIS A 42 -3.58 4.96 -0.72
CA HIS A 42 -4.76 5.17 -1.55
C HIS A 42 -4.64 6.39 -2.45
N LEU A 43 -4.06 7.48 -1.92
CA LEU A 43 -3.85 8.69 -2.69
C LEU A 43 -2.75 8.52 -3.76
N LEU A 44 -1.69 7.74 -3.47
CA LEU A 44 -0.66 7.41 -4.45
C LEU A 44 -1.21 6.55 -5.59
N VAL A 45 -2.04 5.55 -5.27
CA VAL A 45 -2.74 4.73 -6.27
C VAL A 45 -3.67 5.61 -7.11
N GLY A 46 -4.47 6.47 -6.46
CA GLY A 46 -5.36 7.40 -7.15
C GLY A 46 -4.61 8.35 -8.09
N ALA A 47 -3.46 8.88 -7.67
CA ALA A 47 -2.63 9.79 -8.46
C ALA A 47 -1.94 9.11 -9.66
N ALA A 48 -1.89 7.78 -9.68
CA ALA A 48 -1.41 6.97 -10.79
C ALA A 48 -2.55 6.41 -11.65
N ASP A 49 -3.81 6.80 -11.39
CA ASP A 49 -4.98 6.28 -12.12
C ASP A 49 -4.99 6.76 -13.58
N SER A 50 -5.50 5.91 -14.48
CA SER A 50 -5.64 6.25 -15.90
C SER A 50 -6.76 7.25 -16.19
N ALA A 51 -7.73 7.38 -15.28
CA ALA A 51 -8.80 8.37 -15.40
C ALA A 51 -8.33 9.72 -14.86
N GLU A 52 -8.14 10.69 -15.74
CA GLU A 52 -7.56 12.02 -15.43
C GLU A 52 -8.23 12.72 -14.24
N LEU A 53 -9.56 12.61 -14.12
CA LEU A 53 -10.29 13.21 -13.00
C LEU A 53 -9.94 12.57 -11.65
N VAL A 54 -9.74 11.26 -11.62
CA VAL A 54 -9.31 10.51 -10.41
C VAL A 54 -7.89 10.91 -10.05
N ALA A 55 -6.98 10.90 -11.03
CA ALA A 55 -5.58 11.28 -10.85
C ALA A 55 -5.42 12.69 -10.28
N ARG A 56 -6.04 13.68 -10.92
CA ARG A 56 -6.00 15.08 -10.45
C ARG A 56 -6.54 15.25 -9.05
N ARG A 57 -7.66 14.58 -8.75
CA ARG A 57 -8.30 14.67 -7.44
C ARG A 57 -7.40 14.08 -6.34
N ALA A 58 -6.77 12.93 -6.60
CA ALA A 58 -5.85 12.33 -5.66
C ALA A 58 -4.59 13.20 -5.44
N GLU A 59 -4.05 13.80 -6.51
CA GLU A 59 -2.92 14.75 -6.39
C GLU A 59 -3.27 16.01 -5.60
N GLU A 60 -4.46 16.56 -5.80
CA GLU A 60 -4.98 17.68 -5.01
C GLU A 60 -4.99 17.33 -3.52
N LEU A 61 -5.48 16.13 -3.17
CA LEU A 61 -5.53 15.65 -1.78
C LEU A 61 -4.15 15.36 -1.20
N LEU A 62 -3.20 14.83 -1.99
CA LEU A 62 -1.79 14.66 -1.56
C LEU A 62 -1.16 15.98 -1.16
N LYS A 63 -1.38 17.02 -1.98
CA LYS A 63 -0.84 18.37 -1.73
C LYS A 63 -1.50 19.00 -0.51
N ARG A 64 -2.84 18.95 -0.41
CA ARG A 64 -3.59 19.54 0.69
C ARG A 64 -3.30 18.90 2.05
N SER A 65 -3.10 17.59 2.06
CA SER A 65 -2.75 16.86 3.29
C SER A 65 -1.29 17.03 3.70
N ALA A 66 -0.47 17.73 2.90
CA ALA A 66 0.99 17.83 3.08
C ALA A 66 1.67 16.46 3.26
N ALA A 67 1.09 15.39 2.70
CA ALA A 67 1.53 14.03 2.96
C ALA A 67 3.00 13.80 2.65
N LEU A 68 3.47 14.42 1.56
CA LEU A 68 4.83 14.31 1.04
C LEU A 68 5.51 15.68 0.95
N ASP A 69 5.13 16.66 1.77
CA ASP A 69 5.83 17.95 1.79
C ASP A 69 7.33 17.75 2.12
N PRO A 70 8.27 18.37 1.39
CA PRO A 70 9.71 18.16 1.59
C PRO A 70 10.24 18.75 2.89
N ASN A 71 9.62 19.81 3.42
CA ASN A 71 10.08 20.51 4.60
C ASN A 71 9.43 19.98 5.89
N ARG A 72 8.17 19.53 5.79
CA ARG A 72 7.41 19.01 6.92
C ARG A 72 6.36 17.99 6.47
N PRO A 73 6.78 16.74 6.15
CA PRO A 73 5.84 15.72 5.71
C PRO A 73 4.86 15.36 6.83
N ALA A 74 3.56 15.32 6.50
CA ALA A 74 2.53 14.89 7.43
C ALA A 74 2.45 13.36 7.57
N ALA A 75 2.98 12.61 6.59
CA ALA A 75 3.15 11.17 6.71
C ALA A 75 4.52 10.84 7.31
N ASN A 76 4.56 9.97 8.32
CA ASN A 76 5.81 9.43 8.86
C ASN A 76 6.31 8.30 7.95
N LEU A 77 7.25 8.60 7.05
CA LEU A 77 7.82 7.60 6.13
C LEU A 77 8.80 6.63 6.81
N ASP A 78 9.05 6.78 8.11
CA ASP A 78 9.82 5.84 8.92
C ASP A 78 8.92 4.94 9.79
N ASP A 79 7.61 5.07 9.66
CA ASP A 79 6.67 4.08 10.20
C ASP A 79 6.79 2.77 9.42
N GLN A 80 7.16 1.70 10.12
CA GLN A 80 7.33 0.37 9.55
C GLN A 80 6.05 -0.16 8.90
N ASP A 81 4.88 0.13 9.46
CA ASP A 81 3.60 -0.33 8.90
C ASP A 81 3.29 0.38 7.58
N LEU A 82 3.57 1.68 7.51
CA LEU A 82 3.42 2.43 6.27
C LEU A 82 4.41 1.95 5.20
N VAL A 83 5.69 1.79 5.55
CA VAL A 83 6.71 1.28 4.62
C VAL A 83 6.32 -0.11 4.10
N ARG A 84 5.82 -0.99 4.96
CA ARG A 84 5.26 -2.30 4.59
C ARG A 84 4.13 -2.20 3.57
N GLN A 85 3.17 -1.31 3.80
CA GLN A 85 2.06 -1.11 2.87
C GLN A 85 2.52 -0.58 1.51
N LEU A 86 3.47 0.35 1.50
CA LEU A 86 4.04 0.88 0.26
C LEU A 86 4.84 -0.17 -0.51
N LEU A 87 5.57 -1.04 0.19
CA LEU A 87 6.27 -2.18 -0.41
C LEU A 87 5.29 -3.20 -0.99
N ARG A 88 4.19 -3.49 -0.28
CA ARG A 88 3.08 -4.33 -0.78
C ARG A 88 2.51 -3.78 -2.08
N LEU A 89 2.32 -2.46 -2.20
CA LEU A 89 1.92 -1.86 -3.46
C LEU A 89 2.98 -2.03 -4.54
N PHE A 90 4.26 -1.80 -4.22
CA PHE A 90 5.35 -1.86 -5.18
C PHE A 90 5.57 -3.26 -5.79
N HIS A 91 5.59 -4.28 -4.93
CA HIS A 91 5.90 -5.67 -5.31
C HIS A 91 4.66 -6.54 -5.52
N GLY A 92 3.48 -6.15 -5.03
CA GLY A 92 2.30 -7.00 -5.00
C GLY A 92 2.28 -7.96 -3.79
N GLY A 93 1.58 -9.09 -3.92
CA GLY A 93 1.38 -10.09 -2.86
C GLY A 93 2.64 -10.84 -2.40
N ALA A 94 3.81 -10.54 -2.98
CA ALA A 94 5.09 -11.14 -2.59
C ALA A 94 5.60 -10.65 -1.21
N VAL A 95 4.92 -9.71 -0.56
CA VAL A 95 5.48 -9.01 0.62
C VAL A 95 5.34 -9.73 1.96
N GLU A 96 4.58 -10.81 2.05
CA GLU A 96 4.50 -11.63 3.28
C GLU A 96 5.89 -12.17 3.70
N LEU A 97 6.91 -12.14 2.84
CA LEU A 97 8.27 -12.60 3.11
C LEU A 97 9.24 -11.55 3.73
N PHE A 98 8.87 -10.27 3.83
CA PHE A 98 9.86 -9.21 4.18
C PHE A 98 9.93 -8.86 5.67
N PHE A 99 8.87 -9.07 6.45
CA PHE A 99 8.77 -8.55 7.82
C PHE A 99 8.29 -9.56 8.85
N ASP A 100 7.80 -10.72 8.42
CA ASP A 100 7.55 -11.84 9.32
C ASP A 100 8.85 -12.63 9.41
N GLY A 101 9.52 -12.58 10.57
CA GLY A 101 10.85 -13.14 10.78
C GLY A 101 10.90 -14.67 10.74
N ALA A 102 10.51 -15.29 9.63
CA ALA A 102 10.55 -16.74 9.42
C ALA A 102 11.93 -17.25 8.97
N VAL A 103 13.02 -16.58 9.38
CA VAL A 103 14.39 -17.12 9.31
C VAL A 103 15.06 -16.82 10.64
N GLY A 104 14.86 -17.72 11.61
CA GLY A 104 15.43 -17.56 12.94
C GLY A 104 14.93 -18.54 14.00
N ARG A 105 14.89 -19.85 13.71
CA ARG A 105 14.90 -20.86 14.77
C ARG A 105 15.92 -21.95 14.43
N SER A 106 17.19 -21.58 14.53
CA SER A 106 18.25 -22.56 14.80
C SER A 106 17.96 -23.20 16.16
N GLY A 107 17.95 -24.52 16.18
CA GLY A 107 17.43 -25.31 17.28
C GLY A 107 18.24 -25.17 18.57
N ASP A 108 17.51 -25.27 19.68
CA ASP A 108 17.95 -26.05 20.83
C ASP A 108 16.75 -26.80 21.40
N GLY A 109 16.97 -28.03 21.82
CA GLY A 109 15.96 -29.08 21.90
C GLY A 109 14.91 -28.98 23.01
N ASN A 110 13.81 -29.68 22.72
CA ASN A 110 12.98 -30.49 23.63
C ASN A 110 11.52 -30.05 23.91
N ASP A 111 10.64 -30.95 23.46
CA ASP A 111 9.29 -31.37 23.91
C ASP A 111 8.11 -30.41 24.06
N GLY A 112 7.04 -30.74 23.31
CA GLY A 112 5.67 -30.59 23.79
C GLY A 112 4.64 -30.05 22.81
N GLY A 113 4.11 -30.92 21.94
CA GLY A 113 2.70 -30.94 21.51
C GLY A 113 2.05 -29.65 20.97
N GLY A 114 2.06 -29.51 19.65
CA GLY A 114 1.15 -28.62 18.92
C GLY A 114 1.30 -28.84 17.42
N ALA A 115 0.39 -29.62 16.83
CA ALA A 115 0.34 -29.86 15.38
C ALA A 115 0.44 -28.55 14.60
N PRO A 116 1.03 -28.55 13.38
CA PRO A 116 1.21 -27.35 12.61
C PRO A 116 -0.17 -26.78 12.29
N THR A 117 -0.49 -25.62 12.85
CA THR A 117 -1.52 -24.76 12.26
C THR A 117 -0.95 -24.36 10.91
N THR A 118 -1.28 -25.15 9.89
CA THR A 118 -1.12 -24.82 8.48
C THR A 118 -1.54 -23.37 8.34
N ALA A 119 -0.56 -22.48 8.18
CA ALA A 119 -0.81 -21.14 7.68
C ALA A 119 -1.57 -21.37 6.38
N ALA A 120 -2.86 -21.03 6.39
CA ALA A 120 -3.72 -21.24 5.24
C ALA A 120 -3.04 -20.53 4.08
N ALA A 121 -2.48 -21.31 3.15
CA ALA A 121 -1.99 -20.79 1.89
C ALA A 121 -3.13 -19.96 1.32
N GLN A 122 -2.94 -18.64 1.24
CA GLN A 122 -3.94 -17.78 0.63
C GLN A 122 -4.20 -18.35 -0.77
N PRO A 123 -5.47 -18.58 -1.16
CA PRO A 123 -5.78 -19.12 -2.47
C PRO A 123 -5.09 -18.24 -3.52
N ALA A 124 -4.39 -18.88 -4.47
CA ALA A 124 -3.53 -18.23 -5.47
C ALA A 124 -4.24 -17.15 -6.31
N ASP A 125 -5.56 -17.07 -6.22
CA ASP A 125 -6.44 -16.06 -6.81
C ASP A 125 -6.40 -14.68 -6.14
N GLN A 126 -5.68 -14.49 -5.03
CA GLN A 126 -5.58 -13.21 -4.31
C GLN A 126 -4.17 -12.64 -4.19
N VAL A 127 -3.19 -13.19 -4.91
CA VAL A 127 -1.84 -12.59 -4.95
C VAL A 127 -1.95 -11.28 -5.72
N ALA A 128 -1.94 -10.16 -4.99
CA ALA A 128 -2.01 -8.84 -5.60
C ALA A 128 -0.92 -8.69 -6.66
N THR A 129 -1.29 -8.29 -7.87
CA THR A 129 -0.31 -8.03 -8.92
C THR A 129 0.57 -6.84 -8.53
N PRO A 130 1.86 -6.86 -8.89
CA PRO A 130 2.73 -5.71 -8.66
C PRO A 130 2.17 -4.42 -9.29
N ALA A 131 2.51 -3.27 -8.71
CA ALA A 131 2.13 -1.97 -9.25
C ALA A 131 2.61 -1.76 -10.70
N GLY A 132 1.79 -1.06 -11.49
CA GLY A 132 2.19 -0.58 -12.81
C GLY A 132 3.32 0.46 -12.76
N PRO A 133 3.99 0.75 -13.89
CA PRO A 133 5.16 1.63 -13.94
C PRO A 133 4.95 3.03 -13.34
N ALA A 134 3.78 3.64 -13.58
CA ALA A 134 3.46 4.97 -13.08
C ALA A 134 3.37 5.03 -11.54
N LEU A 135 2.86 3.98 -10.91
CA LEU A 135 2.79 3.89 -9.45
C LEU A 135 4.18 3.55 -8.86
N ARG A 136 4.93 2.66 -9.51
CA ARG A 136 6.29 2.31 -9.09
C ARG A 136 7.24 3.50 -9.08
N SER A 137 7.21 4.36 -10.10
CA SER A 137 8.08 5.56 -10.14
C SER A 137 7.77 6.53 -9.00
N ARG A 138 6.49 6.71 -8.66
CA ARG A 138 6.07 7.53 -7.51
C ARG A 138 6.53 6.90 -6.19
N LEU A 139 6.33 5.60 -6.01
CA LEU A 139 6.76 4.87 -4.81
C LEU A 139 8.28 4.92 -4.63
N ALA A 140 9.07 4.78 -5.70
CA ALA A 140 10.52 4.91 -5.65
C ALA A 140 10.95 6.28 -5.08
N THR A 141 10.32 7.36 -5.54
CA THR A 141 10.58 8.71 -4.99
C THR A 141 10.21 8.82 -3.50
N VAL A 142 9.14 8.15 -3.05
CA VAL A 142 8.76 8.12 -1.64
C VAL A 142 9.79 7.34 -0.82
N PHE A 143 10.22 6.18 -1.30
CA PHE A 143 11.22 5.34 -0.64
C PHE A 143 12.57 6.02 -0.47
N CYS A 144 13.01 6.82 -1.46
CA CYS A 144 14.25 7.62 -1.35
C CYS A 144 14.24 8.64 -0.21
N ARG A 145 13.09 8.86 0.44
CA ARG A 145 12.93 9.78 1.57
C ARG A 145 12.76 9.07 2.91
N SER A 146 12.78 7.74 2.93
CA SER A 146 12.60 6.90 4.13
C SER A 146 13.94 6.29 4.55
N ILE A 147 14.35 6.55 5.80
CA ILE A 147 15.54 5.94 6.39
C ILE A 147 15.26 4.47 6.70
N THR A 148 14.06 4.17 7.19
CA THR A 148 13.62 2.80 7.49
C THR A 148 13.68 1.91 6.25
N PHE A 149 13.20 2.40 5.11
CA PHE A 149 13.34 1.69 3.84
C PHE A 149 14.81 1.55 3.43
N ALA A 150 15.60 2.63 3.52
CA ALA A 150 17.02 2.60 3.15
C ALA A 150 17.80 1.54 3.95
N ASN A 151 17.48 1.34 5.23
CA ASN A 151 18.08 0.30 6.07
C ASN A 151 17.66 -1.13 5.72
N THR A 152 16.58 -1.29 4.94
CA THR A 152 16.10 -2.60 4.44
C THR A 152 16.69 -2.91 3.06
N PHE A 153 17.40 -1.96 2.45
CA PHE A 153 18.08 -2.12 1.17
C PHE A 153 19.45 -2.78 1.37
N PRO A 154 19.91 -3.71 0.50
CA PRO A 154 19.33 -4.17 -0.77
C PRO A 154 18.39 -5.37 -0.64
N ALA A 155 18.11 -5.86 0.58
CA ALA A 155 17.25 -7.03 0.79
C ALA A 155 15.84 -6.83 0.21
N SER A 156 15.37 -5.59 0.10
CA SER A 156 14.13 -5.24 -0.60
C SER A 156 14.12 -5.54 -2.12
N LEU A 157 15.28 -5.65 -2.78
CA LEU A 157 15.39 -5.85 -4.24
C LEU A 157 15.61 -7.30 -4.68
N LEU A 158 16.19 -8.16 -3.84
CA LEU A 158 16.72 -9.47 -4.26
C LEU A 158 15.66 -10.58 -4.40
N THR A 159 14.37 -10.27 -4.23
CA THR A 159 13.28 -11.25 -4.19
C THR A 159 12.39 -11.24 -5.44
N ILE A 160 12.78 -10.50 -6.49
CA ILE A 160 12.21 -10.61 -7.84
C ILE A 160 13.16 -11.49 -8.67
N GLN A 161 12.99 -12.82 -8.58
CA GLN A 161 13.56 -13.79 -9.53
C GLN A 161 12.40 -14.55 -10.19
#